data_AF-A0A5N9HFB3-F1
#
_entry.id   AF-A0A5N9HFB3-F1
#
_cell.length_a   1.000
_cell.length_b   1.000
_cell.length_c   1.000
_cell.angle_alpha   90.00
_cell.angle_beta   90.00
_cell.angle_gamma   90.00
#
_symmetry.space_group_name_H-M   'P 1'
#
loop_
_entity.id
_entity.type
_entity.pdbx_description
1 polymer ?
#
loop_
_entity_poly.entity_id
_entity_poly.type
_entity_poly.pdbx_seq_one_letter_code
_entity_poly.pdbx_strand_id
1 'polypeptide(L)'
;MTEINEFREAKDHFFGHDHQAPLTHEQQATFDGLNYYKECDDLKYVIEPDLIDGHDIIEMQTSAGDVTSYQRWGTISFDLKGAPAKLTLYRDDHGGEFFLPFVDGTSGKETYGAGRYLDVEQTHDGKIVVDFNYAYNPYCAYNDQWSCPLTPFENHIQVPIRAGEKNFK
;
A
#
# COMPACT_ATOMS: atom_id res chain seq x y z
N MET A 1 -23.51 -4.74 -4.00
CA MET A 1 -22.13 -4.83 -3.49
C MET A 1 -21.32 -3.81 -4.27
N THR A 2 -20.40 -3.09 -3.64
CA THR A 2 -19.43 -2.23 -4.35
C THR A 2 -18.23 -3.08 -4.76
N GLU A 3 -17.49 -2.69 -5.81
CA GLU A 3 -16.30 -3.42 -6.27
C GLU A 3 -15.30 -3.65 -5.12
N ILE A 4 -15.14 -2.66 -4.24
CA ILE A 4 -14.26 -2.78 -3.08
C ILE A 4 -14.75 -3.83 -2.07
N ASN A 5 -16.05 -4.01 -1.89
CA ASN A 5 -16.56 -5.04 -0.98
C ASN A 5 -16.31 -6.44 -1.54
N GLU A 6 -16.48 -6.64 -2.85
CA GLU A 6 -16.16 -7.91 -3.51
C GLU A 6 -14.66 -8.21 -3.41
N PHE A 7 -13.81 -7.19 -3.60
CA PHE A 7 -12.36 -7.31 -3.40
C PHE A 7 -12.00 -7.71 -1.96
N ARG A 8 -12.60 -7.05 -0.95
CA ARG A 8 -12.37 -7.36 0.47
C ARG A 8 -12.83 -8.75 0.84
N GLU A 9 -14.01 -9.17 0.38
CA GLU A 9 -14.52 -10.53 0.60
C GLU A 9 -13.62 -11.59 -0.03
N ALA A 10 -13.14 -11.36 -1.25
CA ALA A 10 -12.20 -12.27 -1.92
C ALA A 10 -10.86 -12.36 -1.17
N LYS A 11 -10.35 -11.21 -0.69
CA LYS A 11 -9.12 -11.16 0.11
C LYS A 11 -9.27 -11.86 1.45
N ASP A 12 -10.35 -11.62 2.18
CA ASP A 12 -10.64 -12.30 3.44
C ASP A 12 -10.78 -13.81 3.23
N HIS A 13 -11.46 -14.25 2.16
CA HIS A 13 -11.54 -15.65 1.81
C HIS A 13 -10.14 -16.26 1.56
N PHE A 14 -9.28 -15.60 0.78
CA PHE A 14 -7.90 -16.02 0.57
C PHE A 14 -7.13 -16.14 1.89
N PHE A 15 -7.21 -15.11 2.75
CA PHE A 15 -6.49 -15.08 4.03
C PHE A 15 -6.92 -16.22 4.96
N GLY A 16 -8.22 -16.54 5.00
CA GLY A 16 -8.77 -17.57 5.88
C GLY A 16 -8.60 -19.00 5.39
N HIS A 17 -8.44 -19.24 4.08
CA HIS A 17 -8.57 -20.58 3.51
C HIS A 17 -7.38 -21.05 2.66
N ASP A 18 -6.51 -20.15 2.21
CA ASP A 18 -5.37 -20.53 1.35
C ASP A 18 -4.09 -20.77 2.16
N HIS A 19 -3.37 -21.83 1.83
CA HIS A 19 -2.04 -22.13 2.38
C HIS A 19 -0.95 -21.11 2.02
N GLN A 20 -1.14 -20.31 0.97
CA GLN A 20 -0.21 -19.25 0.56
C GLN A 20 -0.50 -17.91 1.25
N ALA A 21 -1.59 -17.82 2.03
CA ALA A 21 -1.91 -16.63 2.78
C ALA A 21 -0.78 -16.26 3.76
N PRO A 22 -0.61 -14.98 4.08
CA PRO A 22 0.46 -14.55 4.99
C PRO A 22 0.19 -14.90 6.46
N LEU A 23 -0.97 -15.46 6.78
CA LEU A 23 -1.36 -15.86 8.14
C LEU A 23 -0.73 -17.19 8.54
N THR A 24 -0.37 -17.34 9.81
CA THR A 24 -0.01 -18.64 10.38
C THR A 24 -1.23 -19.55 10.49
N HIS A 25 -1.03 -20.87 10.57
CA HIS A 25 -2.13 -21.82 10.78
C HIS A 25 -2.98 -21.50 12.02
N GLU A 26 -2.37 -21.02 13.10
CA GLU A 26 -3.09 -20.61 14.32
C GLU A 26 -3.94 -19.35 14.10
N GLN A 27 -3.41 -18.38 13.34
CA GLN A 27 -4.17 -17.18 12.97
C GLN A 27 -5.35 -17.53 12.06
N GLN A 28 -5.14 -18.35 11.03
CA GLN A 28 -6.20 -18.79 10.10
C GLN A 28 -7.34 -19.51 10.83
N ALA A 29 -7.04 -20.33 11.83
CA ALA A 29 -8.03 -21.09 12.58
C ALA A 29 -9.05 -20.22 13.34
N THR A 30 -8.73 -18.95 13.58
CA THR A 30 -9.57 -17.97 14.29
C THR A 30 -9.76 -16.69 13.48
N PHE A 31 -9.58 -16.77 12.15
CA PHE A 31 -9.66 -15.64 11.27
C PHE A 31 -11.09 -15.38 10.82
N ASP A 32 -11.59 -14.18 11.12
CA ASP A 32 -12.98 -13.78 10.90
C ASP A 32 -13.11 -12.68 9.82
N GLY A 33 -12.00 -12.29 9.21
CA GLY A 33 -11.89 -11.15 8.28
C GLY A 33 -10.87 -10.10 8.73
N LEU A 34 -10.37 -9.33 7.78
CA LEU A 34 -9.49 -8.19 8.03
C LEU A 34 -10.29 -6.96 8.48
N ASN A 35 -9.60 -6.05 9.19
CA ASN A 35 -10.18 -4.78 9.61
C ASN A 35 -9.98 -3.73 8.51
N TYR A 36 -11.08 -3.10 8.08
CA TYR A 36 -11.05 -2.03 7.08
C TYR A 36 -11.66 -0.74 7.60
N TYR A 37 -11.25 0.39 7.04
CA TYR A 37 -12.05 1.61 7.10
C TYR A 37 -13.29 1.47 6.21
N LYS A 38 -14.31 2.28 6.51
CA LYS A 38 -15.43 2.48 5.60
C LYS A 38 -14.89 3.06 4.29
N GLU A 39 -15.44 2.59 3.17
CA GLU A 39 -15.18 3.14 1.83
C GLU A 39 -15.36 4.66 1.83
N CYS A 40 -14.42 5.36 1.20
CA CYS A 40 -14.34 6.81 1.15
C CYS A 40 -13.94 7.28 -0.25
N ASP A 41 -14.91 7.80 -1.01
CA ASP A 41 -14.71 8.30 -2.37
C ASP A 41 -13.80 9.53 -2.42
N ASP A 42 -13.77 10.34 -1.35
CA ASP A 42 -12.91 11.53 -1.23
C ASP A 42 -11.40 11.21 -1.20
N LEU A 43 -11.05 9.92 -1.06
CA LEU A 43 -9.67 9.42 -1.02
C LEU A 43 -9.31 8.62 -2.28
N LYS A 44 -10.04 8.87 -3.37
CA LYS A 44 -9.76 8.36 -4.71
C LYS A 44 -9.33 9.50 -5.61
N TYR A 45 -8.18 9.34 -6.26
CA TYR A 45 -7.58 10.36 -7.12
C TYR A 45 -7.19 9.79 -8.48
N VAL A 46 -7.25 10.64 -9.50
CA VAL A 46 -6.67 10.37 -10.82
C VAL A 46 -5.71 11.50 -11.12
N ILE A 47 -4.41 11.22 -11.04
CA ILE A 47 -3.36 12.24 -10.95
C ILE A 47 -2.42 12.11 -12.16
N GLU A 48 -2.08 13.24 -12.77
CA GLU A 48 -0.98 13.29 -13.73
C GLU A 48 0.36 13.28 -12.96
N PRO A 49 1.22 12.26 -13.17
CA PRO A 49 2.45 12.13 -12.40
C PRO A 49 3.54 13.08 -12.92
N ASP A 50 4.31 13.64 -12.01
CA ASP A 50 5.58 14.30 -12.32
C ASP A 50 6.65 13.22 -12.51
N LEU A 51 7.01 12.91 -13.75
CA LEU A 51 8.01 11.88 -14.06
C LEU A 51 9.40 12.28 -13.58
N ILE A 52 10.17 11.30 -13.08
CA ILE A 52 11.58 11.48 -12.75
C ILE A 52 12.40 11.13 -13.97
N ASP A 53 13.20 12.08 -14.44
CA ASP A 53 14.06 11.90 -15.61
C ASP A 53 15.20 10.91 -15.30
N GLY A 54 15.38 9.95 -16.21
CA GLY A 54 16.47 8.97 -16.15
C GLY A 54 16.13 7.72 -15.34
N HIS A 55 17.17 6.91 -15.10
CA HIS A 55 17.05 5.64 -14.40
C HIS A 55 17.54 5.82 -12.95
N ASP A 56 16.68 6.39 -12.10
CA ASP A 56 16.96 6.56 -10.67
C ASP A 56 16.55 5.30 -9.90
N ILE A 57 17.54 4.47 -9.55
CA ILE A 57 17.34 3.25 -8.77
C ILE A 57 17.67 3.51 -7.32
N ILE A 58 16.83 2.96 -6.44
CA ILE A 58 17.07 2.88 -5.02
C ILE A 58 17.08 1.45 -4.53
N GLU A 59 17.87 1.23 -3.48
CA GLU A 59 17.81 0.01 -2.69
C GLU A 59 16.90 0.26 -1.49
N MET A 60 15.75 -0.40 -1.47
CA MET A 60 14.88 -0.43 -0.30
C MET A 60 15.33 -1.55 0.63
N GLN A 61 15.62 -1.21 1.88
CA GLN A 61 15.80 -2.21 2.92
C GLN A 61 14.51 -2.99 3.14
N THR A 62 14.61 -4.25 3.49
CA THR A 62 13.47 -5.12 3.81
C THR A 62 13.40 -5.40 5.31
N SER A 63 12.24 -5.84 5.79
CA SER A 63 12.06 -6.27 7.20
C SER A 63 13.01 -7.41 7.62
N ALA A 64 13.49 -8.23 6.68
CA ALA A 64 14.45 -9.30 6.96
C ALA A 64 15.92 -8.82 7.04
N GLY A 65 16.20 -7.56 6.69
CA GLY A 65 17.55 -6.98 6.69
C GLY A 65 18.27 -7.02 5.34
N ASP A 66 17.69 -7.67 4.33
CA ASP A 66 18.17 -7.63 2.94
C ASP A 66 17.71 -6.36 2.22
N VAL A 67 18.14 -6.16 0.98
CA VAL A 67 17.72 -5.05 0.12
C VAL A 67 17.06 -5.54 -1.16
N THR A 68 16.15 -4.74 -1.71
CA THR A 68 15.55 -4.95 -3.02
C THR A 68 15.58 -3.65 -3.84
N SER A 69 15.73 -3.76 -5.16
CA SER A 69 15.91 -2.62 -6.05
C SER A 69 14.58 -2.15 -6.63
N TYR A 70 14.36 -0.84 -6.61
CA TYR A 70 13.22 -0.19 -7.24
C TYR A 70 13.65 1.05 -8.00
N GLN A 71 12.99 1.34 -9.11
CA GLN A 71 13.11 2.62 -9.79
C GLN A 71 12.17 3.65 -9.14
N ARG A 72 12.68 4.84 -8.80
CA ARG A 72 11.84 6.02 -8.62
C ARG A 72 11.31 6.46 -9.98
N TRP A 73 10.04 6.18 -10.25
CA TRP A 73 9.47 6.42 -11.57
C TRP A 73 8.93 7.84 -11.72
N GLY A 74 8.27 8.34 -10.68
CA GLY A 74 7.64 9.64 -10.70
C GLY A 74 7.08 9.99 -9.34
N THR A 75 6.47 11.16 -9.24
CA THR A 75 5.83 11.61 -8.02
C THR A 75 4.42 12.07 -8.29
N ILE A 76 3.52 11.82 -7.33
CA ILE A 76 2.14 12.28 -7.36
C ILE A 76 1.94 13.32 -6.26
N SER A 77 1.34 14.45 -6.62
CA SER A 77 0.98 15.51 -5.69
C SER A 77 -0.54 15.61 -5.62
N PHE A 78 -1.10 15.64 -4.42
CA PHE A 78 -2.54 15.72 -4.20
C PHE A 78 -2.88 16.52 -2.94
N ASP A 79 -4.11 17.00 -2.87
CA ASP A 79 -4.64 17.66 -1.69
C ASP A 79 -5.44 16.66 -0.85
N LEU A 80 -5.10 16.56 0.43
CA LEU A 80 -5.82 15.74 1.40
C LEU A 80 -6.45 16.64 2.45
N LYS A 81 -7.70 17.04 2.22
CA LYS A 81 -8.50 17.90 3.10
C LYS A 81 -7.85 19.27 3.36
N GLY A 82 -7.32 19.90 2.32
CA GLY A 82 -6.64 21.19 2.38
C GLY A 82 -5.16 21.11 2.80
N ALA A 83 -4.62 19.90 2.97
CA ALA A 83 -3.20 19.69 3.24
C ALA A 83 -2.52 19.11 1.98
N PRO A 84 -1.54 19.80 1.38
CA PRO A 84 -0.79 19.26 0.25
C PRO A 84 0.05 18.06 0.71
N ALA A 85 -0.03 16.98 -0.05
CA ALA A 85 0.75 15.77 0.14
C ALA A 85 1.44 15.38 -1.17
N LYS A 86 2.58 14.71 -1.04
CA LYS A 86 3.37 14.21 -2.16
C LYS A 86 3.86 12.81 -1.81
N LEU A 87 3.77 11.89 -2.77
CA LEU A 87 4.30 10.54 -2.67
C LEU A 87 5.08 10.19 -3.95
N THR A 88 6.16 9.45 -3.80
CA THR A 88 6.94 8.85 -4.89
C THR A 88 6.32 7.52 -5.30
N LEU A 89 6.15 7.33 -6.60
CA LEU A 89 5.79 6.06 -7.23
C LEU A 89 7.06 5.29 -7.56
N TYR A 90 7.07 4.03 -7.15
CA TYR A 90 8.15 3.11 -7.47
C TYR A 90 7.70 2.09 -8.51
N ARG A 91 8.66 1.52 -9.22
CA ARG A 91 8.43 0.41 -10.12
C ARG A 91 9.57 -0.58 -9.96
N ASP A 92 9.26 -1.86 -10.00
CA ASP A 92 10.26 -2.91 -10.08
C ASP A 92 11.17 -2.65 -11.30
N ASP A 93 12.49 -2.85 -11.16
CA ASP A 93 13.49 -2.55 -12.19
C ASP A 93 13.39 -3.47 -13.43
N HIS A 94 12.58 -4.53 -13.35
CA HIS A 94 12.21 -5.40 -14.46
C HIS A 94 10.91 -4.97 -15.18
N GLY A 95 10.34 -3.82 -14.81
CA GLY A 95 9.19 -3.22 -15.49
C GLY A 95 7.83 -3.76 -15.01
N GLY A 96 7.74 -4.17 -13.74
CA GLY A 96 6.51 -4.62 -13.09
C GLY A 96 5.45 -3.52 -12.86
N GLU A 97 4.49 -3.83 -11.99
CA GLU A 97 3.44 -2.91 -11.56
C GLU A 97 3.99 -1.73 -10.74
N PHE A 98 3.22 -0.65 -10.63
CA PHE A 98 3.60 0.49 -9.82
C PHE A 98 3.30 0.21 -8.35
N PHE A 99 4.32 0.45 -7.54
CA PHE A 99 4.33 0.21 -6.12
C PHE A 99 4.36 1.54 -5.37
N LEU A 100 3.37 1.77 -4.51
CA LEU A 100 3.25 2.97 -3.68
C LEU A 100 3.25 2.60 -2.19
N PRO A 101 4.42 2.40 -1.57
CA PRO A 101 4.52 2.26 -0.13
C PRO A 101 4.38 3.63 0.53
N PHE A 102 3.64 3.74 1.63
CA PHE A 102 3.47 5.00 2.34
C PHE A 102 3.28 4.81 3.84
N VAL A 103 3.71 5.82 4.60
CA VAL A 103 3.43 5.99 6.02
C VAL A 103 2.61 7.26 6.17
N ASP A 104 1.53 7.21 6.94
CA ASP A 104 0.63 8.34 7.12
C ASP A 104 0.34 8.63 8.60
N GLY A 105 -0.41 9.69 8.89
CA GLY A 105 -0.74 10.09 10.26
C GLY A 105 -1.50 9.04 11.09
N THR A 106 -2.01 7.98 10.46
CA THR A 106 -2.65 6.84 11.13
C THR A 106 -1.70 5.70 11.52
N SER A 107 -0.49 5.67 10.97
CA SER A 107 0.48 4.58 11.16
C SER A 107 0.92 4.47 12.61
N GLY A 108 0.93 3.24 13.13
CA GLY A 108 1.29 2.91 14.52
C GLY A 108 0.17 3.19 15.54
N LYS A 109 -0.99 3.66 15.10
CA LYS A 109 -2.17 3.93 15.96
C LYS A 109 -3.42 3.22 15.46
N GLU A 110 -3.79 3.47 14.20
CA GLU A 110 -4.99 2.91 13.57
C GLU A 110 -4.61 1.89 12.47
N THR A 111 -3.41 2.02 11.89
CA THR A 111 -2.87 1.19 10.79
C THR A 111 -1.43 0.73 11.10
N TYR A 112 -0.91 -0.21 10.31
CA TYR A 112 0.38 -0.86 10.58
C TYR A 112 1.53 0.16 10.67
N GLY A 113 2.42 -0.04 11.65
CA GLY A 113 3.41 0.95 12.05
C GLY A 113 4.45 1.28 10.98
N ALA A 114 4.87 0.29 10.19
CA ALA A 114 5.86 0.48 9.12
C ALA A 114 5.24 0.98 7.80
N GLY A 115 3.93 1.25 7.80
CA GLY A 115 3.20 1.77 6.66
C GLY A 115 2.35 0.73 5.96
N ARG A 116 1.77 1.15 4.84
CA ARG A 116 0.88 0.37 3.98
C ARG A 116 1.32 0.51 2.54
N TYR A 117 0.86 -0.41 1.70
CA TYR A 117 1.13 -0.41 0.28
C TYR A 117 -0.14 -0.13 -0.50
N LEU A 118 0.04 0.37 -1.72
CA LEU A 118 -0.98 0.48 -2.72
C LEU A 118 -0.34 0.12 -4.06
N ASP A 119 -0.90 -0.87 -4.74
CA ASP A 119 -0.57 -1.15 -6.13
C ASP A 119 -1.46 -0.24 -6.98
N VAL A 120 -0.84 0.54 -7.87
CA VAL A 120 -1.55 1.55 -8.66
C VAL A 120 -1.49 1.24 -10.14
N GLU A 121 -2.58 1.56 -10.82
CA GLU A 121 -2.68 1.39 -12.26
C GLU A 121 -2.48 2.72 -12.98
N GLN A 122 -1.92 2.62 -14.19
CA GLN A 122 -1.84 3.73 -15.11
C GLN A 122 -2.98 3.67 -16.13
N THR A 123 -3.69 4.78 -16.29
CA THR A 123 -4.72 4.93 -17.31
C THR A 123 -4.10 4.98 -18.71
N HIS A 124 -4.92 4.77 -19.74
CA HIS A 124 -4.45 4.84 -21.13
C HIS A 124 -3.88 6.21 -21.53
N ASP A 125 -4.30 7.30 -20.87
CA ASP A 125 -3.78 8.65 -21.05
C ASP A 125 -2.59 8.99 -20.12
N GLY A 126 -2.04 8.00 -19.40
CA GLY A 126 -0.80 8.13 -18.63
C GLY A 126 -0.96 8.61 -17.20
N LYS A 127 -2.18 8.85 -16.72
CA LYS A 127 -2.47 9.24 -15.33
C LYS A 127 -2.43 8.04 -14.41
N ILE A 128 -2.23 8.28 -13.12
CA ILE A 128 -2.17 7.26 -12.09
C ILE A 128 -3.47 7.29 -11.28
N VAL A 129 -4.11 6.13 -11.15
CA VAL A 129 -5.30 5.97 -10.30
C VAL A 129 -4.81 5.60 -8.90
N VAL A 130 -5.05 6.50 -7.95
CA VAL A 130 -4.66 6.33 -6.55
C VAL A 130 -5.93 6.21 -5.72
N ASP A 131 -6.31 4.97 -5.42
CA ASP A 131 -7.50 4.67 -4.62
C ASP A 131 -7.10 4.08 -3.27
N PHE A 132 -7.01 4.92 -2.24
CA PHE A 132 -6.56 4.48 -0.91
C PHE A 132 -7.53 3.50 -0.24
N ASN A 133 -8.72 3.26 -0.80
CA ASN A 133 -9.62 2.21 -0.31
C ASN A 133 -9.05 0.80 -0.49
N TYR A 134 -8.10 0.64 -1.43
CA TYR A 134 -7.36 -0.59 -1.72
C TYR A 134 -6.02 -0.66 -0.99
N ALA A 135 -5.64 0.36 -0.20
CA ALA A 135 -4.39 0.33 0.54
C ALA A 135 -4.39 -0.84 1.54
N TYR A 136 -3.31 -1.61 1.54
CA TYR A 136 -3.21 -2.86 2.28
C TYR A 136 -1.96 -2.92 3.15
N ASN A 137 -1.99 -3.75 4.19
CA ASN A 137 -0.82 -3.98 5.02
C ASN A 137 0.15 -4.95 4.31
N PRO A 138 1.47 -4.72 4.41
CA PRO A 138 2.46 -5.69 3.94
C PRO A 138 2.30 -7.05 4.65
N TYR A 139 2.74 -8.13 4.01
CA TYR A 139 2.64 -9.46 4.60
C TYR A 139 3.36 -9.61 5.95
N CYS A 140 4.45 -8.86 6.15
CA CYS A 140 5.16 -8.78 7.44
C CYS A 140 4.31 -8.18 8.57
N ALA A 141 3.19 -7.52 8.28
CA ALA A 141 2.25 -7.05 9.29
C ALA A 141 1.46 -8.20 9.95
N TYR A 142 1.39 -9.36 9.29
CA TYR A 142 0.64 -10.52 9.77
C TYR A 142 1.54 -11.59 10.36
N ASN A 143 2.73 -11.78 9.78
CA ASN A 143 3.69 -12.80 10.15
C ASN A 143 5.12 -12.33 9.83
N ASP A 144 6.00 -12.38 10.84
CA ASP A 144 7.40 -11.91 10.75
C ASP A 144 8.28 -12.75 9.80
N GLN A 145 7.79 -13.89 9.30
CA GLN A 145 8.49 -14.71 8.30
C GLN A 145 8.58 -14.06 6.92
N TRP A 146 7.78 -13.02 6.65
CA TRP A 146 7.78 -12.33 5.37
C TRP A 146 8.79 -11.18 5.35
N SER A 147 9.55 -11.13 4.26
CA SER A 147 10.42 -10.01 3.94
C SER A 147 9.66 -9.00 3.09
N CYS A 148 9.45 -7.79 3.61
CA CYS A 148 8.71 -6.74 2.90
C CYS A 148 9.54 -5.44 2.82
N PRO A 149 9.49 -4.70 1.69
CA PRO A 149 10.20 -3.43 1.53
C PRO A 149 9.80 -2.37 2.56
N LEU A 150 10.77 -1.75 3.21
CA LEU A 150 10.51 -0.65 4.12
C LEU A 150 10.18 0.62 3.33
N THR A 151 9.11 1.30 3.74
CA THR A 151 8.66 2.54 3.12
C THR A 151 9.74 3.63 3.20
N PRO A 152 10.24 4.15 2.07
CA PRO A 152 11.20 5.23 2.06
C PRO A 152 10.67 6.50 2.74
N PHE A 153 11.56 7.26 3.40
CA PHE A 153 11.19 8.43 4.20
C PHE A 153 10.45 9.52 3.40
N GLU A 154 10.74 9.64 2.10
CA GLU A 154 10.05 10.57 1.19
C GLU A 154 8.55 10.27 1.03
N ASN A 155 8.11 9.04 1.34
CA ASN A 155 6.71 8.63 1.34
C ASN A 155 6.08 8.63 2.74
N HIS A 156 6.67 9.38 3.69
CA HIS A 156 6.11 9.56 5.03
C HIS A 156 5.39 10.91 5.08
N ILE A 157 4.05 10.86 5.11
CA ILE A 157 3.21 12.04 5.22
C ILE A 157 2.59 12.13 6.61
N GLN A 158 2.37 13.35 7.11
CA GLN A 158 1.77 13.55 8.43
C GLN A 158 0.24 13.50 8.40
N VAL A 159 -0.36 13.61 7.21
CA VAL A 159 -1.80 13.71 7.06
C VAL A 159 -2.43 12.32 7.18
N PRO A 160 -3.47 12.12 8.02
CA PRO A 160 -4.06 10.79 8.22
C PRO A 160 -4.94 10.35 7.05
N ILE A 161 -4.67 9.15 6.52
CA ILE A 161 -5.44 8.49 5.47
C ILE A 161 -6.33 7.39 6.08
N ARG A 162 -7.62 7.70 6.25
CA ARG A 162 -8.63 6.78 6.82
C ARG A 162 -9.42 6.05 5.74
N ALA A 163 -8.71 5.35 4.87
CA ALA A 163 -9.23 4.42 3.87
C ALA A 163 -8.33 3.17 3.84
N GLY A 164 -8.84 2.05 3.31
CA GLY A 164 -8.07 0.80 3.20
C GLY A 164 -8.03 0.00 4.50
N GLU A 165 -6.98 -0.81 4.64
CA GLU A 165 -6.78 -1.70 5.78
C GLU A 165 -6.34 -0.95 7.04
N LYS A 166 -6.82 -1.46 8.17
CA LYS A 166 -6.44 -1.09 9.53
C LYS A 166 -5.49 -2.13 10.12
N ASN A 167 -5.07 -1.91 11.36
CA ASN A 167 -4.33 -2.91 12.12
C ASN A 167 -5.05 -4.27 12.12
N PHE A 168 -4.26 -5.33 11.91
CA PHE A 168 -4.74 -6.70 11.97
C PHE A 168 -5.14 -7.12 13.40
N LYS A 169 -4.44 -6.59 14.42
CA LYS A 169 -4.70 -6.83 15.85
C LYS A 169 -4.94 -5.52 16.60
#